data_AF-A0A7S0J3C5-F1
#
_entry.id   AF-A0A7S0J3C5-F1
#
_cell.length_a   1.000
_cell.length_b   1.000
_cell.length_c   1.000
_cell.angle_alpha   90.00
_cell.angle_beta   90.00
_cell.angle_gamma   90.00
#
_symmetry.space_group_name_H-M   'P 1'
#
loop_
_entity.id
_entity.type
_entity.pdbx_description
1 polymer ?
#
loop_
_entity_poly.entity_id
_entity_poly.type
_entity_poly.pdbx_seq_one_letter_code
_entity_poly.pdbx_strand_id
1 'polypeptide(L)'
;KYGNCEPVSRLGVLSVHTPDGLTAGAWRKGVETYAALKSAGKDTGVVAYGAASQMGGSPSTVSGSALQSGNVKTFLRDKKFGFISPAGGGADIFFHVRAVAPPGLVVRAGTAVTFSVGTDGRGRRECISVQRASETRAATGGGKVLLRCFSMNQPFAGLVAHGYKSLETRNGSMFMGSEGEQVLLHVGKRTYPDGGKHLDIMRRAGVSEPEIERLTRLRSGFARGQIVAILSLGKTELLDRTTRCTHAVEHAVCAYGDDMGKFATRVLRTAWLSTPIPLRGQPGLFKVEVPENVIPEGWPLDAAGSSRNTVDPARRDTNLLIDC
;
A
#
# COMPACT_ATOMS: atom_id res chain seq x y z
N LYS A 1 18.74 -25.55 0.09
CA LYS A 1 18.30 -24.53 -0.91
C LYS A 1 17.65 -23.32 -0.21
N TYR A 2 16.83 -23.53 0.82
CA TYR A 2 16.47 -22.51 1.81
C TYR A 2 16.24 -23.20 3.15
N GLY A 3 16.66 -22.59 4.26
CA GLY A 3 16.41 -23.11 5.61
C GLY A 3 17.57 -22.84 6.56
N ASN A 4 17.26 -22.67 7.85
CA ASN A 4 18.27 -22.70 8.91
C ASN A 4 18.69 -24.14 9.14
N CYS A 5 19.94 -24.48 8.84
CA CYS A 5 20.54 -25.69 9.37
C CYS A 5 21.18 -25.39 10.72
N GLU A 6 21.07 -26.35 11.65
CA GLU A 6 21.48 -26.23 13.05
C GLU A 6 22.89 -25.61 13.28
N PRO A 7 23.91 -25.86 12.43
CA PRO A 7 25.23 -25.24 12.57
C PRO A 7 25.23 -23.70 12.36
N VAL A 8 24.30 -23.16 11.57
CA VAL A 8 24.21 -21.74 11.18
C VAL A 8 23.64 -20.89 12.32
N SER A 9 22.61 -21.43 12.98
CA SER A 9 21.94 -20.76 14.10
C SER A 9 22.88 -20.51 15.28
N ARG A 10 23.85 -21.41 15.51
CA ARG A 10 24.86 -21.26 16.58
C ARG A 10 25.85 -20.12 16.35
N LEU A 11 25.95 -19.60 15.12
CA LEU A 11 26.80 -18.46 14.75
C LEU A 11 26.04 -17.12 14.71
N GLY A 12 24.74 -17.12 15.06
CA GLY A 12 23.88 -15.94 15.02
C GLY A 12 23.40 -15.56 13.62
N VAL A 13 23.55 -16.45 12.64
CA VAL A 13 23.11 -16.23 11.25
C VAL A 13 21.66 -16.72 11.12
N LEU A 14 20.77 -15.81 10.72
CA LEU A 14 19.32 -16.03 10.73
C LEU A 14 18.77 -16.75 9.50
N SER A 15 19.51 -16.74 8.38
CA SER A 15 19.17 -17.44 7.16
C SER A 15 20.35 -17.49 6.20
N VAL A 16 20.44 -18.55 5.39
CA VAL A 16 21.41 -18.69 4.29
C VAL A 16 20.65 -18.96 3.00
N HIS A 17 20.92 -18.15 1.97
CA HIS A 17 20.36 -18.30 0.64
C HIS A 17 21.42 -18.79 -0.34
N THR A 18 21.22 -19.98 -0.89
CA THR A 18 22.08 -20.54 -1.94
C THR A 18 21.23 -21.08 -3.08
N PRO A 19 20.91 -20.24 -4.08
CA PRO A 19 20.02 -20.63 -5.18
C PRO A 19 20.55 -21.84 -5.97
N ASP A 20 21.86 -22.01 -6.03
CA ASP A 20 22.52 -23.13 -6.74
C ASP A 20 23.01 -24.27 -5.82
N GLY A 21 22.62 -24.23 -4.54
CA GLY A 21 23.07 -25.18 -3.51
C GLY A 21 24.25 -24.69 -2.68
N LEU A 22 24.35 -25.17 -1.44
CA LEU A 22 25.43 -24.78 -0.51
C LEU A 22 26.62 -25.72 -0.67
N THR A 23 27.70 -25.24 -1.29
CA THR A 23 28.97 -25.98 -1.36
C THR A 23 29.83 -25.72 -0.13
N ALA A 24 30.70 -26.66 0.24
CA ALA A 24 31.63 -26.49 1.36
C ALA A 24 32.56 -25.27 1.19
N GLY A 25 32.90 -24.93 -0.06
CA GLY A 25 33.70 -23.75 -0.39
C GLY A 25 32.95 -22.44 -0.21
N ALA A 26 31.69 -22.37 -0.67
CA ALA A 26 30.83 -21.20 -0.46
C ALA A 26 30.54 -20.98 1.03
N TRP A 27 30.36 -22.07 1.78
CA TRP A 27 30.19 -22.05 3.23
C TRP A 27 31.39 -21.44 3.97
N ARG A 28 32.59 -21.98 3.76
CA ARG A 28 33.82 -21.46 4.42
C ARG A 28 34.01 -19.97 4.15
N LYS A 29 33.89 -19.55 2.89
CA LYS A 29 34.06 -18.14 2.50
C LYS A 29 32.98 -17.23 3.10
N GLY A 30 31.73 -17.69 3.16
CA GLY A 30 30.64 -16.93 3.80
C GLY A 30 30.88 -16.70 5.29
N VAL A 31 31.35 -17.73 6.00
CA VAL A 31 31.68 -17.67 7.43
C VAL A 31 32.89 -16.75 7.67
N GLU A 32 33.96 -16.86 6.88
CA GLU A 32 35.13 -15.99 6.96
C GLU A 32 34.76 -14.51 6.71
N THR A 33 33.93 -14.25 5.71
CA THR A 33 33.48 -12.89 5.37
C THR A 33 32.63 -12.30 6.50
N TYR A 34 31.71 -13.07 7.07
CA TYR A 34 30.91 -12.64 8.22
C TYR A 34 31.78 -12.36 9.45
N ALA A 35 32.75 -13.24 9.75
CA ALA A 35 33.66 -13.05 10.88
C ALA A 35 34.51 -11.78 10.73
N ALA A 36 35.02 -11.49 9.53
CA ALA A 36 35.78 -10.28 9.24
C ALA A 36 34.93 -9.00 9.32
N LEU A 37 33.68 -9.03 8.85
CA LEU A 37 32.78 -7.88 8.96
C LEU A 37 32.39 -7.60 10.42
N LYS A 38 32.16 -8.66 11.20
CA LYS A 38 31.84 -8.56 12.62
C LYS A 38 33.01 -8.03 13.45
N SER A 39 34.24 -8.51 13.21
CA SER A 39 35.43 -8.01 13.90
C SER A 39 35.74 -6.55 13.54
N ALA A 40 35.37 -6.12 12.34
CA ALA A 40 35.46 -4.73 11.89
C ALA A 40 34.32 -3.83 12.40
N GLY A 41 33.39 -4.34 13.21
CA GLY A 41 32.25 -3.57 13.74
C GLY A 41 31.23 -3.12 12.68
N LYS A 42 31.23 -3.74 11.49
CA LYS A 42 30.35 -3.39 10.39
C LYS A 42 29.01 -4.12 10.50
N ASP A 43 27.95 -3.52 9.96
CA ASP A 43 26.64 -4.15 9.86
C ASP A 43 26.73 -5.44 9.03
N THR A 44 26.20 -6.54 9.59
CA THR A 44 26.26 -7.89 9.02
C THR A 44 24.90 -8.35 8.46
N GLY A 45 23.95 -7.44 8.29
CA GLY A 45 22.56 -7.73 7.92
C GLY A 45 22.38 -8.59 6.65
N VAL A 46 23.15 -8.35 5.58
CA VAL A 46 23.18 -9.23 4.39
C VAL A 46 24.60 -9.30 3.84
N VAL A 47 25.18 -10.49 3.81
CA VAL A 47 26.51 -10.75 3.21
C VAL A 47 26.30 -11.45 1.87
N ALA A 48 26.54 -10.75 0.77
CA ALA A 48 26.41 -11.29 -0.59
C ALA A 48 27.78 -11.63 -1.20
N TYR A 49 27.87 -12.75 -1.92
CA TYR A 49 29.06 -13.21 -2.64
C TYR A 49 28.65 -13.73 -4.02
N GLY A 50 29.24 -13.18 -5.10
CA GLY A 50 29.03 -13.62 -6.49
C GLY A 50 28.96 -12.47 -7.50
N ALA A 51 29.60 -12.62 -8.66
CA ALA A 51 29.86 -11.57 -9.64
C ALA A 51 28.61 -11.06 -10.39
N ALA A 52 28.54 -9.74 -10.56
CA ALA A 52 27.69 -9.08 -11.53
C ALA A 52 28.20 -9.31 -12.96
N SER A 53 27.32 -9.65 -13.91
CA SER A 53 27.48 -9.26 -15.31
C SER A 53 26.15 -9.25 -16.07
N GLN A 54 26.14 -8.46 -17.14
CA GLN A 54 25.04 -7.93 -17.94
C GLN A 54 24.41 -8.97 -18.90
N MET A 55 23.14 -8.78 -19.29
CA MET A 55 22.70 -8.96 -20.69
C MET A 55 21.42 -8.15 -20.99
N GLY A 56 21.45 -7.46 -22.14
CA GLY A 56 20.41 -6.58 -22.68
C GLY A 56 19.25 -7.28 -23.41
N GLY A 57 18.28 -6.47 -23.86
CA GLY A 57 16.93 -6.81 -24.38
C GLY A 57 16.87 -7.53 -25.73
N SER A 58 15.73 -7.75 -26.40
CA SER A 58 14.34 -7.21 -26.44
C SER A 58 13.47 -8.24 -27.26
N PRO A 59 12.14 -8.09 -27.56
CA PRO A 59 11.28 -6.90 -27.52
C PRO A 59 9.83 -7.02 -26.97
N SER A 60 9.34 -5.87 -26.51
CA SER A 60 8.00 -5.28 -26.66
C SER A 60 6.73 -5.98 -26.15
N THR A 61 6.12 -5.41 -25.11
CA THR A 61 4.68 -5.05 -25.10
C THR A 61 4.44 -3.81 -24.22
N VAL A 62 3.90 -2.76 -24.86
CA VAL A 62 3.25 -1.50 -24.41
C VAL A 62 3.24 -1.19 -22.89
N SER A 63 4.12 -0.25 -22.49
CA SER A 63 4.07 0.44 -21.19
C SER A 63 3.32 1.78 -21.32
N GLY A 64 2.10 1.88 -20.80
CA GLY A 64 1.45 3.18 -20.55
C GLY A 64 2.07 3.84 -19.32
N SER A 65 2.55 5.08 -19.44
CA SER A 65 3.10 5.83 -18.29
C SER A 65 2.01 6.26 -17.30
N ALA A 66 2.44 6.57 -16.07
CA ALA A 66 1.64 7.27 -15.08
C ALA A 66 0.97 8.55 -15.64
N LEU A 67 -0.26 8.83 -15.18
CA LEU A 67 -1.00 10.05 -15.47
C LEU A 67 -0.32 11.25 -14.77
N GLN A 68 -0.18 12.35 -15.51
CA GLN A 68 0.42 13.62 -15.10
C GLN A 68 -0.59 14.75 -15.29
N SER A 69 -0.40 15.88 -14.60
CA SER A 69 -1.22 17.09 -14.76
C SER A 69 -0.41 18.22 -15.37
N GLY A 70 -1.09 19.13 -16.08
CA GLY A 70 -0.45 20.29 -16.70
C GLY A 70 -1.44 21.19 -17.43
N ASN A 71 -0.90 22.19 -18.12
CA ASN A 71 -1.68 23.14 -18.91
C ASN A 71 -1.26 23.08 -20.37
N VAL A 72 -2.23 23.18 -21.29
CA VAL A 72 -1.94 23.29 -22.72
C VAL A 72 -1.28 24.63 -22.97
N LYS A 73 -0.01 24.62 -23.37
CA LYS A 73 0.77 25.82 -23.68
C LYS A 73 0.36 26.42 -25.02
N THR A 74 0.27 25.57 -26.03
CA THR A 74 -0.09 25.94 -27.40
C THR A 74 -0.88 24.82 -28.05
N PHE A 75 -1.86 25.18 -28.87
CA PHE A 75 -2.58 24.25 -29.73
C PHE A 75 -2.84 24.89 -31.09
N LEU A 76 -2.22 24.36 -32.13
CA LEU A 76 -2.35 24.83 -33.51
C LEU A 76 -3.44 24.00 -34.19
N ARG A 77 -4.68 24.51 -34.16
CA ARG A 77 -5.86 23.80 -34.66
C ARG A 77 -5.69 23.31 -36.10
N ASP A 78 -5.18 24.16 -36.98
CA ASP A 78 -5.00 23.84 -38.40
C ASP A 78 -3.96 22.73 -38.61
N LYS A 79 -2.93 22.70 -37.76
CA LYS A 79 -1.86 21.69 -37.79
C LYS A 79 -2.15 20.46 -36.93
N LYS A 80 -3.26 20.45 -36.18
CA LYS A 80 -3.75 19.33 -35.36
C LYS A 80 -2.78 18.83 -34.27
N PHE A 81 -1.89 19.68 -33.77
CA PHE A 81 -0.98 19.35 -32.66
C PHE A 81 -0.79 20.52 -31.68
N GLY A 82 -0.25 20.21 -30.50
CA GLY A 82 0.07 21.19 -29.49
C GLY A 82 1.13 20.72 -28.50
N PHE A 83 1.36 21.54 -27.48
CA PHE A 83 2.29 21.27 -26.38
C PHE A 83 1.62 21.48 -25.03
N ILE A 84 1.92 20.61 -24.07
CA ILE A 84 1.49 20.71 -22.67
C ILE A 84 2.70 21.05 -21.81
N SER A 85 2.57 22.07 -20.97
CA SER A 85 3.54 22.33 -19.91
C SER A 85 3.14 21.53 -18.66
N PRO A 86 3.97 20.58 -18.19
CA PRO A 86 3.67 19.79 -16.99
C PRO A 86 3.61 20.67 -15.74
N ALA A 87 2.69 20.37 -14.82
CA ALA A 87 2.55 21.10 -13.55
C ALA A 87 3.77 20.92 -12.63
N GLY A 88 4.45 19.77 -12.71
CA GLY A 88 5.71 19.51 -12.00
C GLY A 88 6.96 20.15 -12.62
N GLY A 89 6.79 20.99 -13.65
CA GLY A 89 7.89 21.57 -14.41
C GLY A 89 8.54 20.58 -15.40
N GLY A 90 9.61 21.03 -16.07
CA GLY A 90 10.31 20.25 -17.09
C GLY A 90 9.94 20.67 -18.53
N ALA A 91 10.47 19.94 -19.50
CA ALA A 91 10.26 20.25 -20.92
C ALA A 91 8.82 19.99 -21.37
N ASP A 92 8.31 20.85 -22.25
CA ASP A 92 6.97 20.73 -22.83
C ASP A 92 6.77 19.39 -23.52
N ILE A 93 5.57 18.84 -23.37
CA ILE A 93 5.19 17.53 -23.92
C ILE A 93 4.34 17.74 -25.17
N PHE A 94 4.82 17.18 -26.28
CA PHE A 94 4.09 17.19 -27.55
C PHE A 94 2.84 16.30 -27.48
N PHE A 95 1.71 16.77 -28.01
CA PHE A 95 0.53 15.95 -28.21
C PHE A 95 -0.10 16.18 -29.59
N HIS A 96 -0.63 15.11 -30.18
CA HIS A 96 -1.45 15.17 -31.40
C HIS A 96 -2.94 15.21 -31.04
N VAL A 97 -3.80 15.80 -31.87
CA VAL A 97 -5.26 15.84 -31.63
C VAL A 97 -5.88 14.45 -31.43
N ARG A 98 -5.23 13.41 -31.97
CA ARG A 98 -5.63 12.00 -31.81
C ARG A 98 -5.49 11.48 -30.37
N ALA A 99 -4.62 12.09 -29.56
CA ALA A 99 -4.46 11.76 -28.15
C ALA A 99 -5.57 12.36 -27.28
N VAL A 100 -6.39 13.27 -27.81
CA VAL A 100 -7.44 13.96 -27.05
C VAL A 100 -8.71 13.10 -27.01
N ALA A 101 -9.12 12.65 -25.82
CA ALA A 101 -10.32 11.83 -25.63
C ALA A 101 -11.23 12.41 -24.52
N PRO A 102 -12.57 12.29 -24.61
CA PRO A 102 -13.40 11.80 -25.73
C PRO A 102 -13.59 12.84 -26.87
N PRO A 103 -14.12 12.45 -28.05
CA PRO A 103 -14.43 13.37 -29.14
C PRO A 103 -15.35 14.49 -28.65
N GLY A 104 -14.88 15.74 -28.71
CA GLY A 104 -15.62 16.92 -28.25
C GLY A 104 -14.88 17.79 -27.21
N LEU A 105 -13.73 17.34 -26.70
CA LEU A 105 -12.89 18.16 -25.83
C LEU A 105 -12.29 19.35 -26.63
N VAL A 106 -12.78 20.56 -26.34
CA VAL A 106 -12.21 21.81 -26.87
C VAL A 106 -10.94 22.13 -26.10
N VAL A 107 -9.79 21.87 -26.74
CA VAL A 107 -8.47 22.22 -26.22
C VAL A 107 -8.04 23.59 -26.76
N ARG A 108 -7.65 24.51 -25.88
CA ARG A 108 -7.07 25.83 -26.19
C ARG A 108 -5.84 26.08 -25.31
N ALA A 109 -4.98 27.03 -25.68
CA ALA A 109 -3.93 27.49 -24.78
C ALA A 109 -4.54 27.90 -23.41
N GLY A 110 -3.88 27.52 -22.32
CA GLY A 110 -4.36 27.69 -20.94
C GLY A 110 -5.32 26.61 -20.43
N THR A 111 -5.74 25.64 -21.25
CA THR A 111 -6.64 24.56 -20.79
C THR A 111 -5.90 23.62 -19.83
N ALA A 112 -6.43 23.42 -18.62
CA ALA A 112 -5.92 22.44 -17.67
C ALA A 112 -6.26 21.01 -18.12
N VAL A 113 -5.28 20.11 -18.10
CA VAL A 113 -5.39 18.75 -18.62
C VAL A 113 -4.68 17.74 -17.73
N THR A 114 -5.20 16.51 -17.73
CA THR A 114 -4.48 15.32 -17.28
C THR A 114 -4.04 14.51 -18.49
N PHE A 115 -2.81 14.04 -18.49
CA PHE A 115 -2.21 13.42 -19.67
C PHE A 115 -1.22 12.30 -19.32
N SER A 116 -0.98 11.36 -20.24
CA SER A 116 0.05 10.33 -20.11
C SER A 116 1.06 10.43 -21.25
N VAL A 117 2.32 10.11 -20.95
CA VAL A 117 3.48 10.30 -21.83
C VAL A 117 4.06 8.94 -22.22
N GLY A 118 3.89 8.55 -23.47
CA GLY A 118 4.59 7.42 -24.05
C GLY A 118 5.90 7.82 -24.74
N THR A 119 6.47 6.87 -25.46
CA THR A 119 7.55 7.10 -26.41
C THR A 119 7.07 6.72 -27.81
N ASP A 120 7.34 7.56 -28.80
CA ASP A 120 7.04 7.24 -30.20
C ASP A 120 7.91 6.05 -30.69
N GLY A 121 7.63 5.53 -31.89
CA GLY A 121 8.41 4.46 -32.51
C GLY A 121 9.88 4.80 -32.80
N ARG A 122 10.33 6.01 -32.44
CA ARG A 122 11.70 6.53 -32.57
C ARG A 122 12.31 6.94 -31.23
N GLY A 123 11.65 6.60 -30.10
CA GLY A 123 12.13 6.83 -28.74
C GLY A 123 11.91 8.25 -28.18
N ARG A 124 11.18 9.13 -28.88
CA ARG A 124 10.89 10.50 -28.41
C ARG A 124 9.66 10.50 -27.51
N ARG A 125 9.67 11.34 -26.47
CA ARG A 125 8.52 11.49 -25.56
C ARG A 125 7.33 12.11 -26.30
N GLU A 126 6.20 11.43 -26.30
CA GLU A 126 4.94 11.93 -26.85
C GLU A 126 3.78 11.69 -25.89
N CYS A 127 2.81 12.59 -25.90
CA CYS A 127 1.59 12.41 -25.14
C CYS A 127 0.67 11.42 -25.87
N ILE A 128 0.30 10.34 -25.19
CA ILE A 128 -0.55 9.27 -25.75
C ILE A 128 -2.03 9.42 -25.35
N SER A 129 -2.33 10.20 -24.32
CA SER A 129 -3.70 10.53 -23.90
C SER A 129 -3.77 11.91 -23.25
N VAL A 130 -4.77 12.70 -23.61
CA VAL A 130 -5.10 14.01 -23.03
C VAL A 130 -6.58 14.02 -22.68
N GLN A 131 -6.87 14.32 -21.42
CA GLN A 131 -8.21 14.50 -20.89
C GLN A 131 -8.32 15.88 -20.26
N ARG A 132 -9.51 16.47 -20.27
CA ARG A 132 -9.77 17.71 -19.53
C ARG A 132 -9.45 17.40 -18.08
N ALA A 133 -8.65 18.25 -17.42
CA ALA A 133 -8.57 18.15 -15.98
C ALA A 133 -10.02 18.27 -15.49
N SER A 134 -10.55 17.25 -14.80
CA SER A 134 -11.67 17.48 -13.90
C SER A 134 -11.28 18.70 -13.09
N GLU A 135 -12.19 19.64 -12.85
CA GLU A 135 -11.90 20.84 -12.06
C GLU A 135 -11.52 20.43 -10.62
N THR A 136 -10.29 19.95 -10.45
CA THR A 136 -9.59 19.89 -9.19
C THR A 136 -9.24 21.34 -8.96
N ARG A 137 -10.17 22.05 -8.31
CA ARG A 137 -9.94 23.37 -7.76
C ARG A 137 -8.52 23.38 -7.19
N ALA A 138 -7.73 24.34 -7.66
CA ALA A 138 -6.39 24.59 -7.19
C ALA A 138 -6.35 24.41 -5.67
N ALA A 139 -5.33 23.71 -5.18
CA ALA A 139 -5.13 23.39 -3.78
C ALA A 139 -4.96 24.67 -2.95
N THR A 140 -6.06 25.32 -2.59
CA THR A 140 -6.17 26.23 -1.47
C THR A 140 -6.68 25.40 -0.29
N GLY A 141 -5.74 24.86 0.49
CA GLY A 141 -5.97 24.31 1.84
C GLY A 141 -7.13 23.33 1.97
N GLY A 142 -7.03 22.16 1.34
CA GLY A 142 -7.93 21.04 1.67
C GLY A 142 -7.79 20.71 3.16
N GLY A 143 -8.92 20.62 3.87
CA GLY A 143 -8.95 20.21 5.27
C GLY A 143 -8.14 18.94 5.51
N LYS A 144 -7.62 18.79 6.72
CA LYS A 144 -6.85 17.63 7.12
C LYS A 144 -7.66 16.87 8.15
N VAL A 145 -7.77 15.56 7.97
CA VAL A 145 -8.43 14.68 8.92
C VAL A 145 -7.38 13.81 9.63
N LEU A 146 -7.49 13.75 10.96
CA LEU A 146 -6.66 12.90 11.79
C LEU A 146 -7.35 11.55 11.97
N LEU A 147 -6.78 10.50 11.41
CA LEU A 147 -7.29 9.13 11.52
C LEU A 147 -6.23 8.20 12.12
N ARG A 148 -6.67 7.09 12.71
CA ARG A 148 -5.75 6.00 13.03
C ARG A 148 -5.47 5.16 11.80
N CYS A 149 -4.29 4.58 11.75
CA CYS A 149 -3.80 3.75 10.66
C CYS A 149 -3.16 2.49 11.26
N PHE A 150 -3.32 1.37 10.56
CA PHE A 150 -2.59 0.15 10.86
C PHE A 150 -1.92 -0.40 9.61
N SER A 151 -0.85 -1.18 9.82
CA SER A 151 -0.13 -1.82 8.72
C SER A 151 -0.55 -3.28 8.55
N MET A 152 -0.66 -3.71 7.30
CA MET A 152 -0.87 -5.11 6.89
C MET A 152 0.02 -5.42 5.67
N ASN A 153 0.54 -6.65 5.58
CA ASN A 153 1.34 -7.09 4.44
C ASN A 153 0.43 -7.70 3.36
N GLN A 154 0.90 -7.73 2.12
CA GLN A 154 0.26 -8.51 1.05
C GLN A 154 0.35 -10.02 1.35
N PRO A 155 -0.62 -10.87 0.95
CA PRO A 155 -1.77 -10.59 0.08
C PRO A 155 -2.98 -9.99 0.83
N PHE A 156 -3.01 -10.11 2.16
CA PHE A 156 -4.17 -9.75 2.98
C PHE A 156 -4.55 -8.27 2.86
N ALA A 157 -3.58 -7.38 2.68
CA ALA A 157 -3.85 -5.97 2.48
C ALA A 157 -4.68 -5.72 1.20
N GLY A 158 -4.41 -6.46 0.12
CA GLY A 158 -5.24 -6.44 -1.08
C GLY A 158 -6.65 -6.97 -0.79
N LEU A 159 -6.76 -8.13 -0.13
CA LEU A 159 -8.05 -8.76 0.19
C LEU A 159 -8.95 -7.85 1.02
N VAL A 160 -8.40 -7.14 2.01
CA VAL A 160 -9.14 -6.16 2.82
C VAL A 160 -9.48 -4.91 2.01
N ALA A 161 -8.54 -4.36 1.23
CA ALA A 161 -8.78 -3.15 0.44
C ALA A 161 -9.83 -3.37 -0.66
N HIS A 162 -9.93 -4.58 -1.23
CA HIS A 162 -10.99 -4.95 -2.18
C HIS A 162 -12.29 -5.43 -1.52
N GLY A 163 -12.33 -5.54 -0.19
CA GLY A 163 -13.53 -5.92 0.57
C GLY A 163 -13.85 -7.41 0.56
N TYR A 164 -12.90 -8.26 0.14
CA TYR A 164 -13.07 -9.71 0.16
C TYR A 164 -12.88 -10.28 1.56
N LYS A 165 -11.82 -9.85 2.27
CA LYS A 165 -11.56 -10.23 3.66
C LYS A 165 -12.41 -9.35 4.59
N SER A 166 -13.53 -9.89 5.05
CA SER A 166 -14.51 -9.20 5.90
C SER A 166 -14.21 -9.28 7.40
N LEU A 167 -13.24 -10.11 7.80
CA LEU A 167 -12.83 -10.29 9.19
C LEU A 167 -11.31 -10.20 9.31
N GLU A 168 -10.81 -9.19 10.03
CA GLU A 168 -9.39 -9.04 10.33
C GLU A 168 -9.04 -9.74 11.64
N THR A 169 -7.91 -10.46 11.69
CA THR A 169 -7.54 -11.24 12.89
C THR A 169 -6.14 -10.90 13.40
N ARG A 170 -5.99 -10.81 14.72
CA ARG A 170 -4.71 -10.54 15.39
C ARG A 170 -4.56 -11.41 16.64
N ASN A 171 -3.32 -11.68 17.04
CA ASN A 171 -3.05 -12.32 18.34
C ASN A 171 -3.15 -11.34 19.52
N GLY A 172 -3.01 -10.04 19.25
CA GLY A 172 -3.20 -8.96 20.22
C GLY A 172 -4.54 -8.26 20.05
N SER A 173 -4.94 -7.51 21.08
CA SER A 173 -6.22 -6.81 21.22
C SER A 173 -6.28 -5.44 20.52
N MET A 174 -5.52 -5.23 19.44
CA MET A 174 -5.26 -3.87 18.93
C MET A 174 -6.51 -3.08 18.52
N PHE A 175 -7.59 -3.76 18.13
CA PHE A 175 -8.86 -3.16 17.72
C PHE A 175 -9.97 -3.32 18.79
N MET A 176 -9.63 -3.78 20.00
CA MET A 176 -10.59 -3.82 21.09
C MET A 176 -11.03 -2.39 21.43
N GLY A 177 -12.34 -2.16 21.48
CA GLY A 177 -12.91 -0.83 21.70
C GLY A 177 -12.94 0.07 20.46
N SER A 178 -12.50 -0.41 19.28
CA SER A 178 -12.54 0.34 18.02
C SER A 178 -13.83 0.15 17.21
N GLU A 179 -14.89 -0.33 17.83
CA GLU A 179 -16.18 -0.52 17.14
C GLU A 179 -16.77 0.83 16.71
N GLY A 180 -17.18 0.93 15.45
CA GLY A 180 -17.67 2.16 14.84
C GLY A 180 -16.56 3.09 14.36
N GLU A 181 -15.29 2.80 14.63
CA GLU A 181 -14.19 3.66 14.22
C GLU A 181 -13.82 3.50 12.75
N GLN A 182 -13.32 4.59 12.19
CA GLN A 182 -12.73 4.63 10.86
C GLN A 182 -11.21 4.59 10.96
N VAL A 183 -10.59 3.68 10.21
CA VAL A 183 -9.14 3.51 10.21
C VAL A 183 -8.58 3.44 8.79
N LEU A 184 -7.35 3.88 8.64
CA LEU A 184 -6.57 3.79 7.42
C LEU A 184 -5.81 2.47 7.35
N LEU A 185 -5.66 1.94 6.14
CA LEU A 185 -4.85 0.76 5.84
C LEU A 185 -3.57 1.16 5.13
N HIS A 186 -2.45 0.95 5.83
CA HIS A 186 -1.12 1.00 5.26
C HIS A 186 -0.66 -0.39 4.80
N VAL A 187 -0.03 -0.46 3.64
CA VAL A 187 0.51 -1.71 3.09
C VAL A 187 2.00 -1.82 3.42
N GLY A 188 2.39 -2.84 4.18
CA GLY A 188 3.79 -3.10 4.49
C GLY A 188 4.60 -3.52 3.25
N LYS A 189 5.93 -3.34 3.31
CA LYS A 189 6.84 -3.66 2.19
C LYS A 189 6.99 -5.16 1.93
N ARG A 190 6.65 -6.00 2.90
CA ARG A 190 6.84 -7.46 2.85
C ARG A 190 5.60 -8.16 2.30
N THR A 191 5.80 -9.39 1.85
CA THR A 191 4.71 -10.35 1.64
C THR A 191 4.61 -11.22 2.90
N TYR A 192 3.40 -11.46 3.39
CA TYR A 192 3.13 -12.37 4.48
C TYR A 192 3.33 -13.82 3.97
N PRO A 193 4.11 -14.66 4.68
CA PRO A 193 4.47 -15.99 4.21
C PRO A 193 3.41 -17.03 4.57
N ASP A 194 2.19 -16.91 4.03
CA ASP A 194 1.12 -17.88 4.31
C ASP A 194 1.24 -19.18 3.50
N GLY A 195 2.24 -19.29 2.61
CA GLY A 195 2.44 -20.46 1.76
C GLY A 195 1.35 -20.65 0.69
N GLY A 196 0.57 -19.62 0.37
CA GLY A 196 -0.52 -19.71 -0.61
C GLY A 196 -1.80 -20.35 -0.07
N LYS A 197 -1.92 -20.55 1.24
CA LYS A 197 -3.13 -21.08 1.90
C LYS A 197 -4.36 -20.21 1.63
N HIS A 198 -4.20 -18.90 1.52
CA HIS A 198 -5.28 -17.99 1.12
C HIS A 198 -5.87 -18.36 -0.26
N LEU A 199 -5.03 -18.75 -1.23
CA LEU A 199 -5.47 -19.12 -2.58
C LEU A 199 -6.34 -20.37 -2.55
N ASP A 200 -5.95 -21.36 -1.74
CA ASP A 200 -6.71 -22.60 -1.56
C ASP A 200 -8.11 -22.32 -0.97
N ILE A 201 -8.20 -21.48 0.06
CA ILE A 201 -9.48 -21.05 0.64
C ILE A 201 -10.36 -20.32 -0.41
N MET A 202 -9.76 -19.42 -1.20
CA MET A 202 -10.48 -18.68 -2.25
C MET A 202 -10.98 -19.60 -3.38
N ARG A 203 -10.17 -20.56 -3.81
CA ARG A 203 -10.56 -21.56 -4.82
C ARG A 203 -11.69 -22.44 -4.31
N ARG A 204 -11.61 -22.90 -3.06
CA ARG A 204 -12.67 -23.67 -2.40
C ARG A 204 -13.98 -22.88 -2.32
N ALA A 205 -13.90 -21.56 -2.17
CA ALA A 205 -15.04 -20.66 -2.20
C ALA A 205 -15.56 -20.34 -3.62
N GLY A 206 -14.95 -20.91 -4.66
CA GLY A 206 -15.38 -20.74 -6.06
C GLY A 206 -14.87 -19.45 -6.72
N VAL A 207 -13.89 -18.77 -6.15
CA VAL A 207 -13.32 -17.55 -6.77
C VAL A 207 -12.44 -17.94 -7.96
N SER A 208 -12.69 -17.35 -9.12
CA SER A 208 -11.90 -17.60 -10.33
C SER A 208 -10.46 -17.09 -10.21
N GLU A 209 -9.49 -17.71 -10.91
CA GLU A 209 -8.09 -17.27 -10.89
C GLU A 209 -7.88 -15.79 -11.27
N PRO A 210 -8.55 -15.22 -12.31
CA PRO A 210 -8.42 -13.79 -12.61
C PRO A 210 -8.91 -12.90 -11.46
N GLU A 211 -9.96 -13.33 -10.76
CA GLU A 211 -10.49 -12.60 -9.62
C GLU A 211 -9.59 -12.73 -8.39
N ILE A 212 -9.00 -13.91 -8.15
CA ILE A 212 -7.96 -14.11 -7.13
C ILE A 212 -6.77 -13.17 -7.42
N GLU A 213 -6.31 -13.10 -8.66
CA GLU A 213 -5.22 -12.22 -9.08
C GLU A 213 -5.55 -10.74 -8.83
N ARG A 214 -6.80 -10.33 -9.12
CA ARG A 214 -7.28 -8.97 -8.87
C ARG A 214 -7.33 -8.66 -7.37
N LEU A 215 -7.90 -9.56 -6.57
CA LEU A 215 -8.16 -9.39 -5.14
C LEU A 215 -6.89 -9.44 -4.28
N THR A 216 -5.88 -10.21 -4.70
CA THR A 216 -4.61 -10.36 -3.96
C THR A 216 -3.56 -9.30 -4.32
N ARG A 217 -3.90 -8.36 -5.21
CA ARG A 217 -3.01 -7.27 -5.65
C ARG A 217 -3.55 -5.89 -5.30
N LEU A 218 -2.66 -4.90 -5.31
CA LEU A 218 -3.04 -3.50 -5.24
C LEU A 218 -3.56 -3.00 -6.59
N ARG A 219 -4.47 -2.01 -6.56
CA ARG A 219 -4.93 -1.32 -7.78
C ARG A 219 -3.77 -0.59 -8.46
N SER A 220 -3.90 -0.37 -9.76
CA SER A 220 -2.96 0.48 -10.50
C SER A 220 -2.82 1.85 -9.83
N GLY A 221 -1.59 2.34 -9.74
CA GLY A 221 -1.25 3.58 -9.01
C GLY A 221 -0.97 3.40 -7.52
N PHE A 222 -1.29 2.25 -6.92
CA PHE A 222 -1.03 1.94 -5.51
C PHE A 222 0.12 0.94 -5.37
N ALA A 223 0.93 1.11 -4.33
CA ALA A 223 2.13 0.34 -4.06
C ALA A 223 2.30 0.06 -2.56
N ARG A 224 3.24 -0.83 -2.24
CA ARG A 224 3.65 -1.10 -0.87
C ARG A 224 4.36 0.12 -0.27
N GLY A 225 4.29 0.29 1.05
CA GLY A 225 4.81 1.46 1.75
C GLY A 225 3.92 2.69 1.63
N GLN A 226 2.62 2.48 1.37
CA GLN A 226 1.64 3.54 1.21
C GLN A 226 0.39 3.22 2.03
N ILE A 227 -0.34 4.26 2.42
CA ILE A 227 -1.74 4.16 2.83
C ILE A 227 -2.58 4.08 1.56
N VAL A 228 -3.45 3.06 1.50
CA VAL A 228 -4.16 2.72 0.26
C VAL A 228 -5.67 2.75 0.39
N ALA A 229 -6.20 2.56 1.59
CA ALA A 229 -7.64 2.46 1.83
C ALA A 229 -8.04 3.01 3.20
N ILE A 230 -9.33 3.31 3.34
CA ILE A 230 -10.02 3.61 4.59
C ILE A 230 -11.06 2.52 4.86
N LEU A 231 -11.29 2.21 6.14
CA LEU A 231 -12.13 1.12 6.61
C LEU A 231 -13.02 1.58 7.75
N SER A 232 -14.23 1.05 7.83
CA SER A 232 -15.09 1.15 9.02
C SER A 232 -15.03 -0.17 9.78
N LEU A 233 -14.74 -0.12 11.07
CA LEU A 233 -14.61 -1.29 11.92
C LEU A 233 -15.90 -1.57 12.69
N GLY A 234 -16.23 -2.84 12.83
CA GLY A 234 -17.26 -3.33 13.75
C GLY A 234 -16.66 -3.90 15.02
N LYS A 235 -17.47 -4.66 15.77
CA LYS A 235 -17.05 -5.35 16.98
C LYS A 235 -15.79 -6.19 16.77
N THR A 236 -14.93 -6.19 17.80
CA THR A 236 -13.82 -7.13 17.95
C THR A 236 -14.20 -8.18 18.99
N GLU A 237 -14.07 -9.46 18.63
CA GLU A 237 -14.42 -10.58 19.49
C GLU A 237 -13.24 -11.56 19.60
N LEU A 238 -13.14 -12.23 20.76
CA LEU A 238 -12.20 -13.33 20.94
C LEU A 238 -12.85 -14.61 20.40
N LEU A 239 -12.22 -15.23 19.41
CA LEU A 239 -12.68 -16.50 18.85
C LEU A 239 -11.96 -17.68 19.51
N ASP A 240 -12.72 -18.69 19.88
CA ASP A 240 -12.16 -19.97 20.30
C ASP A 240 -11.59 -20.76 19.11
N ARG A 241 -10.87 -21.84 19.40
CA ARG A 241 -10.26 -22.67 18.34
C ARG A 241 -11.30 -23.31 17.43
N THR A 242 -12.41 -23.81 17.99
CA THR A 242 -13.46 -24.48 17.22
C THR A 242 -14.06 -23.54 16.17
N THR A 243 -14.38 -22.32 16.57
CA THR A 243 -14.95 -21.27 15.70
C THR A 243 -13.97 -20.87 14.61
N ARG A 244 -12.68 -20.69 14.94
CA ARG A 244 -11.62 -20.36 13.96
C ARG A 244 -11.45 -21.43 12.87
N CYS A 245 -11.77 -22.69 13.16
CA CYS A 245 -11.69 -23.80 12.21
C CYS A 245 -12.96 -24.01 11.36
N THR A 246 -13.99 -23.16 11.51
CA THR A 246 -15.17 -23.25 10.66
C THR A 246 -14.89 -22.67 9.27
N HIS A 247 -15.41 -23.30 8.21
CA HIS A 247 -15.24 -22.80 6.85
C HIS A 247 -15.72 -21.36 6.66
N ALA A 248 -16.78 -20.95 7.37
CA ALA A 248 -17.28 -19.58 7.33
C ALA A 248 -16.25 -18.56 7.84
N VAL A 249 -15.58 -18.86 8.95
CA VAL A 249 -14.55 -17.97 9.52
C VAL A 249 -13.27 -18.02 8.69
N GLU A 250 -12.84 -19.21 8.25
CA GLU A 250 -11.68 -19.35 7.36
C GLU A 250 -11.86 -18.55 6.07
N HIS A 251 -13.06 -18.59 5.49
CA HIS A 251 -13.41 -17.81 4.31
C HIS A 251 -13.38 -16.29 4.60
N ALA A 252 -14.04 -15.84 5.66
CA ALA A 252 -14.10 -14.42 6.03
C ALA A 252 -12.72 -13.81 6.35
N VAL A 253 -11.81 -14.63 6.89
CA VAL A 253 -10.45 -14.23 7.26
C VAL A 253 -9.45 -14.49 6.13
N CYS A 254 -9.76 -15.41 5.22
CA CYS A 254 -8.87 -15.96 4.20
C CYS A 254 -7.60 -16.63 4.78
N ALA A 255 -7.73 -17.28 5.94
CA ALA A 255 -6.65 -18.03 6.59
C ALA A 255 -7.24 -19.23 7.35
N TYR A 256 -6.44 -20.27 7.54
CA TYR A 256 -6.84 -21.46 8.30
C TYR A 256 -6.76 -21.22 9.81
N GLY A 257 -7.58 -21.96 10.57
CA GLY A 257 -7.79 -21.74 12.01
C GLY A 257 -6.56 -21.34 12.81
N ASP A 258 -5.52 -22.17 12.86
CA ASP A 258 -4.31 -21.87 13.66
C ASP A 258 -3.32 -20.90 12.97
N ASP A 259 -3.51 -20.59 11.68
CA ASP A 259 -2.74 -19.56 10.96
C ASP A 259 -3.30 -18.13 11.16
N MET A 260 -4.55 -18.00 11.63
CA MET A 260 -5.17 -16.70 11.95
C MET A 260 -5.02 -16.31 13.43
N GLY A 261 -5.21 -15.03 13.71
CA GLY A 261 -5.23 -14.52 15.08
C GLY A 261 -6.52 -14.87 15.84
N LYS A 262 -6.47 -14.77 17.17
CA LYS A 262 -7.62 -15.05 18.06
C LYS A 262 -8.60 -13.89 18.25
N PHE A 263 -8.15 -12.65 18.13
CA PHE A 263 -9.02 -11.48 18.16
C PHE A 263 -9.46 -11.15 16.74
N ALA A 264 -10.76 -11.25 16.47
CA ALA A 264 -11.35 -11.05 15.17
C ALA A 264 -12.19 -9.77 15.15
N THR A 265 -11.87 -8.86 14.25
CA THR A 265 -12.51 -7.55 14.09
C THR A 265 -13.25 -7.52 12.76
N ARG A 266 -14.55 -7.19 12.80
CA ARG A 266 -15.35 -7.06 11.57
C ARG A 266 -14.88 -5.84 10.77
N VAL A 267 -14.64 -6.04 9.48
CA VAL A 267 -14.45 -4.96 8.50
C VAL A 267 -15.81 -4.72 7.84
N LEU A 268 -16.48 -3.63 8.22
CA LEU A 268 -17.86 -3.34 7.77
C LEU A 268 -17.89 -2.72 6.39
N ARG A 269 -16.96 -1.80 6.12
CA ARG A 269 -16.84 -1.09 4.84
C ARG A 269 -15.37 -0.85 4.55
N THR A 270 -15.02 -0.83 3.28
CA THR A 270 -13.68 -0.47 2.80
C THR A 270 -13.82 0.40 1.55
N ALA A 271 -12.90 1.33 1.36
CA ALA A 271 -12.76 2.06 0.11
C ALA A 271 -11.30 2.44 -0.13
N TRP A 272 -10.88 2.35 -1.39
CA TRP A 272 -9.58 2.83 -1.84
C TRP A 272 -9.56 4.34 -1.74
N LEU A 273 -8.47 4.92 -1.22
CA LEU A 273 -8.26 6.36 -1.27
C LEU A 273 -8.24 6.84 -2.73
N SER A 274 -8.54 8.12 -2.96
CA SER A 274 -8.44 8.67 -4.33
C SER A 274 -6.99 8.75 -4.81
N THR A 275 -6.04 8.90 -3.88
CA THR A 275 -4.59 8.89 -4.13
C THR A 275 -3.88 8.20 -2.95
N PRO A 276 -2.86 7.34 -3.19
CA PRO A 276 -2.10 6.74 -2.11
C PRO A 276 -1.24 7.76 -1.37
N ILE A 277 -0.99 7.50 -0.08
CA ILE A 277 -0.12 8.36 0.74
C ILE A 277 1.14 7.57 1.11
N PRO A 278 2.33 7.91 0.57
CA PRO A 278 3.58 7.30 0.99
C PRO A 278 3.83 7.54 2.48
N LEU A 279 4.06 6.46 3.22
CA LEU A 279 4.33 6.52 4.65
C LEU A 279 5.19 5.34 5.08
N ARG A 280 6.06 5.54 6.06
CA ARG A 280 6.66 4.42 6.80
C ARG A 280 5.66 3.91 7.83
N GLY A 281 5.16 2.69 7.64
CA GLY A 281 4.30 2.03 8.63
C GLY A 281 4.96 1.91 10.01
N GLN A 282 4.13 1.93 11.05
CA GLN A 282 4.53 1.78 12.45
C GLN A 282 3.83 0.57 13.08
N PRO A 283 4.36 0.02 14.19
CA PRO A 283 3.66 -1.03 14.96
C PRO A 283 2.31 -0.53 15.52
N GLY A 284 1.36 -1.44 15.67
CA GLY A 284 0.07 -1.15 16.30
C GLY A 284 -0.83 -0.22 15.47
N LEU A 285 -1.71 0.51 16.17
CA LEU A 285 -2.51 1.60 15.62
C LEU A 285 -1.79 2.93 15.87
N PHE A 286 -1.51 3.67 14.82
CA PHE A 286 -0.82 4.96 14.89
C PHE A 286 -1.64 6.05 14.22
N LYS A 287 -1.56 7.28 14.73
CA LYS A 287 -2.31 8.42 14.18
C LYS A 287 -1.61 8.97 12.93
N VAL A 288 -2.39 9.33 11.92
CA VAL A 288 -1.92 9.93 10.67
C VAL A 288 -2.87 11.05 10.29
N GLU A 289 -2.31 12.20 9.98
CA GLU A 289 -3.04 13.30 9.37
C GLU A 289 -3.02 13.13 7.85
N VAL A 290 -4.19 13.05 7.24
CA VAL A 290 -4.34 12.90 5.79
C VAL A 290 -5.17 14.02 5.20
N PRO A 291 -4.89 14.46 3.96
CA PRO A 291 -5.75 15.42 3.29
C PRO A 291 -7.17 14.86 3.10
N GLU A 292 -8.21 15.62 3.44
CA GLU A 292 -9.60 15.18 3.30
C GLU A 292 -9.95 14.82 1.85
N ASN A 293 -9.34 15.47 0.87
CA ASN A 293 -9.57 15.18 -0.55
C ASN A 293 -9.02 13.81 -1.02
N VAL A 294 -8.22 13.12 -0.20
CA VAL A 294 -7.85 11.72 -0.48
C VAL A 294 -8.91 10.73 -0.04
N ILE A 295 -9.83 11.16 0.83
CA ILE A 295 -10.93 10.34 1.32
C ILE A 295 -11.95 10.17 0.18
N PRO A 296 -12.47 8.95 -0.05
CA PRO A 296 -13.39 8.71 -1.16
C PRO A 296 -14.67 9.52 -1.04
N GLU A 297 -15.17 10.00 -2.18
CA GLU A 297 -16.44 10.71 -2.23
C GLU A 297 -17.57 9.88 -1.61
N GLY A 298 -18.42 10.50 -0.79
CA GLY A 298 -19.50 9.81 -0.07
C GLY A 298 -19.04 8.88 1.06
N TRP A 299 -17.76 8.95 1.46
CA TRP A 299 -17.31 8.37 2.71
C TRP A 299 -17.63 9.32 3.87
N PRO A 300 -18.49 8.95 4.83
CA PRO A 300 -18.81 9.82 5.95
C PRO A 300 -17.56 9.97 6.82
N LEU A 301 -17.06 11.18 7.00
CA LEU A 301 -16.08 11.46 8.03
C LEU A 301 -16.85 11.86 9.28
N ASP A 302 -16.67 11.12 10.37
CA ASP A 302 -17.26 11.51 11.63
C ASP A 302 -16.63 12.85 12.05
N ALA A 303 -17.45 13.87 12.34
CA ALA A 303 -16.98 15.18 12.82
C ALA A 303 -16.24 15.11 14.18
N ALA A 304 -16.11 13.91 14.76
CA ALA A 304 -15.48 13.64 16.05
C ALA A 304 -13.94 13.54 15.95
N GLY A 305 -13.31 14.52 15.30
CA GLY A 305 -11.88 14.81 15.40
C GLY A 305 -11.57 16.11 16.17
N SER A 306 -12.58 16.93 16.47
CA SER A 306 -12.45 18.08 17.37
C SER A 306 -12.62 17.63 18.82
N SER A 307 -11.52 17.68 19.58
CA SER A 307 -11.40 17.51 21.04
C SER A 307 -12.50 16.73 21.77
N ARG A 308 -12.29 15.44 22.00
CA ARG A 308 -12.66 14.87 23.31
C ARG A 308 -11.47 15.07 24.23
N ASN A 309 -11.49 16.19 24.97
CA ASN A 309 -10.72 16.34 26.20
C ASN A 309 -11.14 15.18 27.11
N THR A 310 -10.33 14.11 27.14
CA THR A 310 -10.36 13.19 28.27
C THR A 310 -9.77 13.95 29.44
N VAL A 311 -10.61 14.42 30.34
CA VAL A 311 -10.20 14.84 31.67
C VAL A 311 -9.50 13.65 32.30
N ASP A 312 -8.22 13.83 32.61
CA ASP A 312 -7.39 12.93 33.39
C ASP A 312 -7.99 12.82 34.81
N PRO A 313 -8.46 11.64 35.27
CA PRO A 313 -9.07 11.50 36.59
C PRO A 313 -8.05 11.43 37.74
N ALA A 314 -6.78 11.79 37.52
CA ALA A 314 -5.72 11.61 38.53
C ALA A 314 -5.09 12.90 39.11
N ARG A 315 -5.75 14.05 39.06
CA ARG A 315 -5.38 15.21 39.91
C ARG A 315 -6.39 15.43 41.02
N ARG A 316 -6.17 14.75 42.15
CA ARG A 316 -6.66 15.22 43.46
C ARG A 316 -5.80 16.41 43.85
N ASP A 317 -6.28 17.62 43.56
CA ASP A 317 -5.80 18.81 44.26
C ASP A 317 -6.37 18.75 45.68
N THR A 318 -5.54 18.28 46.61
CA THR A 318 -5.70 18.59 48.02
C THR A 318 -5.38 20.07 48.20
N ASN A 319 -6.41 20.90 48.34
CA ASN A 319 -6.29 22.10 49.16
C ASN A 319 -7.58 22.34 49.92
N LEU A 320 -7.40 22.24 51.25
CA LEU A 320 -8.24 22.75 52.31
C LEU A 320 -8.89 24.09 51.98
N LEU A 321 -10.16 24.22 52.36
CA LEU A 321 -10.64 25.38 53.11
C LEU A 321 -11.82 24.94 53.99
N ILE A 322 -11.55 25.02 55.28
CA ILE A 322 -12.49 25.02 56.40
C ILE A 322 -13.17 26.41 56.38
N ASP A 323 -14.49 26.50 56.58
CA ASP A 323 -15.09 27.24 57.71
C ASP A 323 -16.62 27.34 57.63
N CYS A 324 -17.21 27.21 58.82
CA CYS A 324 -18.59 27.44 59.30
C CYS A 324 -19.69 26.43 58.91
#